data_AF-U4UIY5-F1
#
_entry.id   AF-U4UIY5-F1
#
_cell.length_a   1.000
_cell.length_b   1.000
_cell.length_c   1.000
_cell.angle_alpha   90.00
_cell.angle_beta   90.00
_cell.angle_gamma   90.00
#
_symmetry.space_group_name_H-M   'P 1'
#
loop_
_entity.id
_entity.type
_entity.pdbx_description
1 polymer ?
#
loop_
_entity_poly.entity_id
_entity_poly.type
_entity_poly.pdbx_seq_one_letter_code
_entity_poly.pdbx_strand_id
1 'polypeptide(L)'
;MTPILNHPVYSSCPETAFIYAITSAAVTHSIARACTEGTIESCYCQKHYSSPQQITDGKTKEVSTARRFEWGGCSDNVGFGIKVGREFVDTGERGKSLREKMNLHNNEAGRWICFERLT
;
A
#
# COMPACT_ATOMS: atom_id res chain seq x y z
N MET A 1 -6.33 16.71 4.73
CA MET A 1 -7.64 16.08 4.49
C MET A 1 -8.32 15.79 5.82
N THR A 2 -8.63 16.85 6.58
CA THR A 2 -9.25 16.79 7.92
C THR A 2 -10.75 17.12 8.01
N PRO A 3 -11.49 17.53 6.95
CA PRO A 3 -12.87 17.95 7.17
C PRO A 3 -13.87 16.79 7.32
N ILE A 4 -13.52 15.56 6.92
CA ILE A 4 -14.49 14.44 6.91
C ILE A 4 -14.72 13.84 8.32
N LEU A 5 -13.73 13.94 9.23
CA LEU A 5 -13.70 13.17 10.48
C LEU A 5 -13.61 14.03 11.75
N ASN A 6 -13.69 15.36 11.64
CA ASN A 6 -13.65 16.28 12.79
C ASN A 6 -15.03 16.60 13.38
N HIS A 7 -16.08 15.87 13.00
CA HIS A 7 -17.39 16.04 13.63
C HIS A 7 -17.39 15.38 15.02
N PRO A 8 -17.73 16.11 16.11
CA PRO A 8 -17.64 15.60 17.49
C PRO A 8 -18.53 14.39 17.80
N VAL A 9 -19.47 14.07 16.90
CA VAL A 9 -20.42 12.95 17.02
C VAL A 9 -19.78 11.59 16.66
N TYR A 10 -18.70 11.56 15.87
CA TYR A 10 -17.96 10.34 15.49
C TYR A 10 -16.76 10.09 16.42
N SER A 11 -17.02 10.11 17.72
CA SER A 11 -16.02 9.87 18.75
C SER A 11 -15.68 8.38 18.84
N SER A 12 -14.61 7.97 18.16
CA SER A 12 -13.88 6.71 18.40
C SER A 12 -14.71 5.43 18.33
N CYS A 13 -15.59 5.30 17.34
CA CYS A 13 -16.35 4.07 17.07
C CYS A 13 -15.70 3.20 15.97
N PRO A 14 -16.06 1.90 15.86
CA PRO A 14 -15.53 1.00 14.84
C PRO A 14 -15.73 1.49 13.40
N GLU A 15 -16.85 2.16 13.11
CA GLU A 15 -17.16 2.72 11.79
C GLU A 15 -16.18 3.82 11.42
N THR A 16 -15.79 4.65 12.40
CA THR A 16 -14.77 5.68 12.21
C THR A 16 -13.41 5.04 11.94
N ALA A 17 -13.07 3.97 12.68
CA ALA A 17 -11.83 3.22 12.45
C ALA A 17 -11.78 2.64 11.03
N PHE A 18 -12.89 2.08 10.55
CA PHE A 18 -13.01 1.60 9.18
C PHE A 18 -12.81 2.73 8.16
N ILE A 19 -13.42 3.90 8.36
CA ILE A 19 -13.26 5.04 7.45
C ILE A 19 -11.80 5.51 7.35
N TYR A 20 -11.10 5.64 8.48
CA TYR A 20 -9.66 5.97 8.48
C TYR A 20 -8.85 4.91 7.72
N ALA A 21 -9.08 3.63 7.99
CA ALA A 21 -8.38 2.53 7.33
C ALA A 21 -8.63 2.51 5.81
N ILE A 22 -9.90 2.52 5.36
CA ILE A 22 -10.23 2.43 3.93
C ILE A 22 -9.78 3.67 3.15
N THR A 23 -9.84 4.86 3.75
CA THR A 23 -9.37 6.10 3.11
C THR A 23 -7.85 6.06 2.94
N SER A 24 -7.12 5.63 3.96
CA SER A 24 -5.66 5.50 3.91
C SER A 24 -5.21 4.44 2.89
N ALA A 25 -5.93 3.32 2.82
CA ALA A 25 -5.72 2.28 1.80
C ALA A 25 -5.99 2.80 0.39
N ALA A 26 -7.11 3.51 0.18
CA ALA A 26 -7.48 4.06 -1.13
C ALA A 26 -6.43 5.06 -1.65
N VAL A 27 -5.96 5.98 -0.79
CA VAL A 27 -4.89 6.92 -1.17
C VAL A 27 -3.62 6.16 -1.57
N THR A 28 -3.23 5.15 -0.79
CA THR A 28 -2.05 4.32 -1.06
C THR A 28 -2.15 3.60 -2.40
N HIS A 29 -3.27 2.92 -2.63
CA HIS A 29 -3.52 2.18 -3.87
C HIS A 29 -3.57 3.12 -5.08
N SER A 30 -4.30 4.23 -5.00
CA SER A 30 -4.41 5.20 -6.10
C SER A 30 -3.06 5.79 -6.48
N ILE A 31 -2.20 6.12 -5.51
CA ILE A 31 -0.86 6.65 -5.78
C ILE A 31 0.04 5.57 -6.39
N ALA A 32 0.02 4.36 -5.84
CA ALA A 32 0.81 3.25 -6.36
C ALA A 32 0.47 2.94 -7.82
N ARG A 33 -0.82 2.96 -8.16
CA ARG A 33 -1.31 2.79 -9.53
C ARG A 33 -0.94 3.97 -10.43
N ALA A 34 -1.04 5.20 -9.95
CA ALA A 34 -0.64 6.37 -10.72
C ALA A 34 0.86 6.36 -11.08
N CYS A 35 1.71 5.75 -10.23
CA CYS A 35 3.12 5.51 -10.57
C CYS A 35 3.29 4.53 -11.74
N THR A 36 2.48 3.46 -11.77
CA THR A 36 2.47 2.48 -12.88
C THR A 36 1.96 3.07 -14.18
N GLU A 37 0.95 3.92 -14.10
CA GLU A 37 0.37 4.63 -15.25
C GLU A 37 1.27 5.76 -15.77
N GLY A 38 2.31 6.15 -15.01
CA GLY A 38 3.22 7.24 -15.36
C GLY A 38 2.61 8.63 -15.18
N THR A 39 1.49 8.74 -14.46
CA THR A 39 0.78 10.01 -14.21
C THR A 39 1.51 10.90 -13.19
N ILE A 40 2.37 10.31 -12.35
CA ILE A 40 3.19 11.00 -11.36
C ILE A 40 4.67 10.87 -11.75
N GLU A 41 5.32 11.98 -12.09
CA GLU A 41 6.71 11.99 -12.56
C GLU A 41 7.75 11.59 -11.50
N SER A 42 7.41 11.77 -10.21
CA SER A 42 8.33 11.53 -9.09
C SER A 42 8.41 10.06 -8.66
N CYS A 43 7.67 9.16 -9.29
CA CYS A 43 7.70 7.73 -9.01
C CYS A 43 7.66 6.90 -10.28
N TYR A 44 8.00 5.63 -10.14
CA TYR A 44 8.11 4.67 -11.22
C TYR A 44 7.55 3.31 -10.75
N CYS A 45 7.47 2.34 -11.67
CA CYS A 45 7.15 0.95 -11.37
C CYS A 45 7.92 0.43 -10.14
N GLN A 46 7.29 -0.48 -9.40
CA GLN A 46 7.95 -1.23 -8.33
C GLN A 46 9.26 -1.83 -8.85
N LYS A 47 10.37 -1.57 -8.14
CA LYS A 47 11.64 -2.22 -8.43
C LYS A 47 11.54 -3.66 -7.94
N HIS A 48 11.36 -4.61 -8.85
CA HIS A 48 11.65 -5.99 -8.54
C HIS A 48 13.17 -6.13 -8.43
N TYR A 49 13.70 -6.36 -7.23
CA TYR A 49 14.98 -7.04 -7.15
C TYR A 49 14.73 -8.36 -7.86
N SER A 50 15.36 -8.58 -9.01
CA SER A 50 15.34 -9.87 -9.67
C SER A 50 15.85 -10.87 -8.64
N SER A 51 14.96 -11.55 -7.93
CA SER A 51 15.34 -12.72 -7.16
C SER A 51 15.98 -13.65 -8.18
N PRO A 52 17.26 -14.01 -8.06
CA PRO A 52 17.78 -15.12 -8.82
C PRO A 52 17.15 -16.37 -8.21
N GLN A 53 15.89 -16.66 -8.55
CA GLN A 53 15.37 -18.01 -8.41
C GLN A 53 15.95 -18.84 -9.57
N GLN A 54 17.27 -19.01 -9.53
CA GLN A 54 17.88 -20.26 -9.92
C GLN A 54 17.88 -21.15 -8.68
N ILE A 55 16.71 -21.70 -8.34
CA ILE A 55 16.72 -23.00 -7.68
C ILE A 55 17.04 -23.98 -8.80
N THR A 56 18.33 -24.23 -9.02
CA THR A 56 18.78 -25.43 -9.72
C THR A 56 18.73 -26.58 -8.71
N ASP A 57 17.52 -27.07 -8.42
CA ASP A 57 17.41 -28.38 -7.80
C ASP A 57 17.77 -29.41 -8.88
N GLY A 58 18.96 -29.99 -8.72
CA GLY A 58 19.54 -31.00 -9.60
C GLY A 58 18.76 -32.31 -9.58
N LYS A 59 17.52 -32.31 -10.10
CA LYS A 59 16.77 -33.54 -10.38
C LYS A 59 16.11 -33.45 -11.75
N THR A 60 16.68 -34.25 -12.65
CA THR A 60 16.07 -34.84 -13.85
C THR A 60 15.35 -33.89 -14.81
N LYS A 61 15.94 -33.77 -16.00
CA LYS A 61 15.30 -33.29 -17.24
C LYS A 61 14.07 -34.16 -17.56
N GLU A 62 12.95 -33.90 -16.91
CA GLU A 62 11.64 -34.16 -17.50
C GLU A 62 11.28 -32.89 -18.29
N VAL A 63 11.10 -33.05 -19.59
CA VAL A 63 10.61 -32.00 -20.48
C VAL A 63 9.15 -31.75 -20.10
N SER A 64 8.94 -30.98 -19.03
CA SER A 64 7.66 -30.32 -18.86
C SER A 64 7.64 -29.20 -19.90
N THR A 65 6.71 -29.31 -20.85
CA THR A 65 6.21 -28.20 -21.66
C THR A 65 5.51 -27.13 -20.81
N ALA A 66 5.88 -27.00 -19.52
CA ALA A 66 5.49 -25.93 -18.66
C ALA A 66 6.28 -24.70 -19.07
N ARG A 67 5.60 -23.74 -19.72
CA ARG A 67 6.20 -22.44 -20.01
C ARG A 67 6.78 -21.88 -18.71
N ARG A 68 8.09 -21.68 -18.68
CA ARG A 68 8.77 -20.98 -17.59
C ARG A 68 8.11 -19.61 -17.46
N PHE A 69 7.52 -19.33 -16.29
CA PHE A 69 6.95 -18.02 -16.02
C PHE A 69 8.08 -17.00 -15.89
N GLU A 70 7.93 -15.88 -16.58
CA GLU A 70 8.84 -14.74 -16.50
C GLU A 70 8.06 -13.54 -15.95
N TRP A 71 8.60 -12.94 -14.88
CA TRP A 71 8.09 -11.66 -14.40
C TRP A 71 8.31 -10.59 -15.47
N GLY A 72 7.29 -9.78 -15.73
CA GLY A 72 7.37 -8.69 -16.70
C GLY A 72 6.29 -7.64 -16.45
N GLY A 73 6.33 -6.56 -17.23
CA GLY A 73 5.41 -5.43 -17.08
C GLY A 73 5.84 -4.42 -16.02
N CYS A 74 4.89 -3.59 -15.60
CA CYS A 74 5.08 -2.55 -14.58
C CYS A 74 4.15 -2.87 -13.41
N SER A 75 4.74 -3.20 -12.26
CA SER A 75 4.00 -3.47 -11.02
C SER A 75 3.81 -2.18 -10.22
N ASP A 76 2.68 -2.10 -9.53
CA ASP A 76 2.31 -0.98 -8.65
C ASP A 76 3.36 -0.74 -7.57
N ASN A 77 3.81 0.52 -7.47
CA ASN A 77 4.80 0.91 -6.47
C ASN A 77 4.11 1.22 -5.12
N VAL A 78 3.66 0.16 -4.46
CA VAL A 78 2.93 0.22 -3.18
C VAL A 78 3.77 0.90 -2.10
N GLY A 79 5.09 0.68 -2.11
CA GLY A 79 6.00 1.32 -1.15
C GLY A 79 5.99 2.85 -1.26
N PHE A 80 5.97 3.38 -2.50
CA PHE A 80 5.81 4.82 -2.72
C PHE A 80 4.43 5.30 -2.30
N GLY A 81 3.37 4.54 -2.63
CA GLY A 81 2.00 4.81 -2.20
C GLY A 81 1.87 4.94 -0.67
N ILE A 82 2.48 4.03 0.10
CA ILE A 82 2.48 4.05 1.57
C ILE A 82 3.20 5.28 2.10
N LYS A 83 4.36 5.61 1.53
CA LYS A 83 5.13 6.79 1.94
C LYS A 83 4.30 8.07 1.79
N VAL A 84 3.75 8.30 0.59
CA VAL A 84 2.95 9.51 0.33
C VAL A 84 1.64 9.48 1.11
N GLY A 85 1.00 8.31 1.22
CA GLY A 85 -0.20 8.11 2.04
C GLY A 85 0.02 8.50 3.50
N ARG A 86 1.16 8.12 4.09
CA ARG A 86 1.54 8.54 5.45
C ARG A 86 1.73 10.05 5.54
N GLU A 87 2.50 10.65 4.63
CA GLU A 87 2.75 12.10 4.62
C GLU A 87 1.46 12.91 4.42
N PHE A 88 0.53 12.43 3.59
CA PHE A 88 -0.70 13.15 3.25
C PHE A 88 -1.84 12.93 4.26
N VAL A 89 -2.16 11.67 4.58
CA VAL A 89 -3.32 11.31 5.42
C VAL A 89 -3.05 11.62 6.88
N ASP A 90 -1.83 11.42 7.37
CA ASP A 90 -1.50 11.59 8.79
C ASP A 90 -1.19 13.05 9.16
N THR A 91 -1.10 13.98 8.18
CA THR A 91 -0.78 15.40 8.42
C THR A 91 -1.73 16.08 9.42
N GLY A 92 -2.96 15.61 9.54
CA GLY A 92 -3.96 16.13 10.48
C GLY A 92 -3.85 15.59 11.91
N GLU A 93 -3.15 14.48 12.13
CA GLU A 93 -3.15 13.71 13.38
C GLU A 93 -1.85 13.96 14.17
N ARG A 94 -1.59 15.24 14.50
CA ARG A 94 -0.31 15.70 15.10
C ARG A 94 -0.30 15.83 16.63
N GLY A 95 -1.44 15.72 17.29
CA GLY A 95 -1.52 15.80 18.74
C GLY A 95 -1.20 14.48 19.44
N LYS A 96 -1.40 14.48 20.76
CA LYS A 96 -1.01 13.38 21.66
C LYS A 96 -2.21 12.65 22.27
N SER A 97 -3.43 12.95 21.83
CA SER A 97 -4.63 12.30 22.37
C SER A 97 -4.68 10.82 21.97
N LEU A 98 -5.39 10.01 22.77
CA LEU A 98 -5.61 8.60 22.44
C LEU A 98 -6.36 8.44 21.11
N ARG A 99 -7.26 9.39 20.79
CA ARG A 99 -8.00 9.43 19.52
C ARG A 99 -7.05 9.58 18.34
N GLU A 100 -6.13 10.54 18.39
CA GLU A 100 -5.16 10.76 17.31
C GLU A 100 -4.25 9.54 17.12
N LYS A 101 -3.79 8.91 18.22
CA LYS A 101 -3.03 7.66 18.13
C LYS A 101 -3.82 6.52 17.51
N MET A 102 -5.11 6.41 17.84
CA MET A 102 -5.99 5.41 17.26
C MET A 102 -6.22 5.68 15.77
N ASN A 103 -6.40 6.93 15.37
CA ASN A 103 -6.52 7.33 13.97
C ASN A 103 -5.26 6.97 13.17
N LEU A 104 -4.07 7.28 13.70
CA LEU A 104 -2.79 6.88 13.11
C LEU A 104 -2.67 5.35 12.97
N HIS A 105 -3.10 4.60 13.99
CA HIS A 105 -3.12 3.15 13.94
C HIS A 105 -4.06 2.62 12.85
N ASN A 106 -5.28 3.15 12.76
CA ASN A 106 -6.27 2.76 11.74
C ASN A 106 -5.78 3.09 10.33
N ASN A 107 -5.20 4.27 10.14
CA ASN A 107 -4.57 4.66 8.88
C ASN A 107 -3.46 3.69 8.49
N GLU A 108 -2.61 3.31 9.43
CA GLU A 108 -1.52 2.38 9.20
C GLU A 108 -2.04 0.98 8.86
N ALA A 109 -3.07 0.49 9.56
CA ALA A 109 -3.73 -0.78 9.25
C ALA A 109 -4.26 -0.81 7.81
N GLY A 110 -4.88 0.29 7.34
CA GLY A 110 -5.31 0.44 5.95
C GLY A 110 -4.17 0.33 4.95
N ARG A 111 -3.02 0.94 5.24
CA ARG A 111 -1.82 0.90 4.37
C ARG A 111 -1.20 -0.49 4.31
N TRP A 112 -1.17 -1.21 5.43
CA TRP A 112 -0.66 -2.58 5.49
C TRP A 112 -1.46 -3.55 4.62
N ILE A 113 -2.77 -3.39 4.54
CA ILE A 113 -3.61 -4.22 3.66
C ILE A 113 -3.21 -4.03 2.19
N CYS A 114 -2.87 -2.81 1.77
CA CYS A 114 -2.36 -2.59 0.42
C CYS A 114 -1.02 -3.30 0.19
N PHE A 115 -0.14 -3.33 1.20
CA PHE A 115 1.11 -4.10 1.11
C PHE A 115 0.81 -5.59 0.92
N GLU A 116 0.06 -6.22 1.84
CA GLU A 116 -0.24 -7.66 1.77
C GLU A 116 -0.99 -8.12 0.51
N ARG A 117 -1.77 -7.23 -0.12
CA ARG A 117 -2.62 -7.58 -1.27
C ARG A 117 -2.02 -7.23 -2.62
N LEU A 118 -1.11 -6.27 -2.68
CA LEU A 118 -0.57 -5.74 -3.94
C LEU A 118 0.93 -6.03 -4.13
N THR A 119 1.61 -6.57 -3.11
CA THR A 119 2.98 -7.10 -3.20
C THR A 119 2.99 -8.61 -2.98
#